data_AF-A0A933ZBM8-F1
#
_entry.id   AF-A0A933ZBM8-F1
#
_cell.length_a   1.000
_cell.length_b   1.000
_cell.length_c   1.000
_cell.angle_alpha   90.00
_cell.angle_beta   90.00
_cell.angle_gamma   90.00
#
_symmetry.space_group_name_H-M   'P 1'
#
loop_
_entity.id
_entity.type
_entity.pdbx_description
1 polymer ?
#
loop_
_entity_poly.entity_id
_entity_poly.type
_entity_poly.pdbx_seq_one_letter_code
_entity_poly.pdbx_strand_id
1 'polypeptide(L)'
;MRHILMMAGLVLVMATGCAKTGTTDTTSTVQGKFALSSYASAPTAVVALDEKGAKLQAMVAADGAFSLSLEKGHKYSLRAVVSAVEEPLVFPRTSGKLDTTFRVVGGAAVVQLGNVRHFDSAPATGFVVMSGQVAPGTTANGEVGECVDGFVKGSGAPCADDDGKEVTCEGGGEEGDNEGEAKAETDPGPDIQCNNGLDPNGQPCVGGDQDTADPQADMSVPEHNPPDAVGGCDDGDNVEENVEE
;
A
#
# COMPACT_ATOMS: atom_id res chain seq x y z
N MET A 1 27.03 15.69 -54.89
CA MET A 1 26.27 14.64 -55.60
C MET A 1 24.83 14.72 -55.11
N ARG A 2 23.88 14.91 -56.02
CA ARG A 2 22.44 15.08 -55.72
C ARG A 2 21.75 13.72 -55.74
N HIS A 3 21.04 13.34 -54.69
CA HIS A 3 20.17 12.16 -54.69
C HIS A 3 18.72 12.60 -54.62
N ILE A 4 18.01 12.31 -55.72
CA ILE A 4 16.57 12.48 -55.91
C ILE A 4 15.94 11.20 -55.37
N LEU A 5 15.20 11.27 -54.26
CA LEU A 5 14.44 10.14 -53.72
C LEU A 5 12.96 10.35 -54.05
N MET A 6 12.42 9.46 -54.89
CA MET A 6 11.00 9.37 -55.22
C MET A 6 10.18 8.99 -53.97
N MET A 7 9.23 9.84 -53.58
CA MET A 7 8.17 9.46 -52.63
C MET A 7 7.03 8.79 -53.38
N ALA A 8 6.91 7.47 -53.22
CA ALA A 8 5.73 6.71 -53.60
C ALA A 8 4.60 6.97 -52.60
N GLY A 9 3.46 7.46 -53.11
CA GLY A 9 2.28 7.78 -52.33
C GLY A 9 1.60 6.54 -51.76
N LEU A 10 1.55 6.47 -50.44
CA LEU A 10 0.79 5.47 -49.68
C LEU A 10 -0.65 5.95 -49.53
N VAL A 11 -1.60 5.26 -50.16
CA VAL A 11 -3.04 5.51 -50.00
C VAL A 11 -3.48 4.96 -48.65
N LEU A 12 -3.79 5.85 -47.70
CA LEU A 12 -4.28 5.51 -46.37
C LEU A 12 -5.81 5.34 -46.41
N VAL A 13 -6.30 4.11 -46.32
CA VAL A 13 -7.73 3.80 -46.12
C VAL A 13 -8.04 3.99 -44.63
N MET A 14 -8.71 5.08 -44.28
CA MET A 14 -9.19 5.30 -42.91
C MET A 14 -10.45 4.48 -42.65
N ALA A 15 -10.28 3.30 -42.05
CA ALA A 15 -11.38 2.55 -41.46
C ALA A 15 -11.82 3.26 -40.16
N THR A 16 -12.96 3.93 -40.19
CA THR A 16 -13.64 4.51 -39.03
C THR A 16 -14.30 3.40 -38.20
N GLY A 17 -13.48 2.60 -37.51
CA GLY A 17 -13.96 1.70 -36.46
C GLY A 17 -14.35 2.52 -35.24
N CYS A 18 -15.60 2.37 -34.75
CA CYS A 18 -16.01 2.85 -33.44
C CYS A 18 -15.14 2.17 -32.37
N ALA A 19 -14.05 2.83 -31.98
CA ALA A 19 -13.24 2.40 -30.86
C ALA A 19 -14.08 2.56 -29.59
N LYS A 20 -14.46 1.44 -28.99
CA LYS A 20 -15.11 1.36 -27.67
C LYS A 20 -14.26 2.18 -26.70
N THR A 21 -14.74 3.38 -26.39
CA THR A 21 -14.05 4.38 -25.57
C THR A 21 -14.17 3.91 -24.13
N GLY A 22 -13.23 3.07 -23.72
CA GLY A 22 -13.23 2.41 -22.43
C GLY A 22 -11.93 1.64 -22.24
N THR A 23 -10.79 2.28 -22.53
CA THR A 23 -9.50 1.80 -22.01
C THR A 23 -9.55 2.02 -20.51
N THR A 24 -9.98 1.00 -19.77
CA THR A 24 -9.72 0.94 -18.34
C THR A 24 -8.23 0.90 -18.17
N ASP A 25 -7.63 2.02 -17.77
CA ASP A 25 -6.21 2.06 -17.47
C ASP A 25 -5.88 0.95 -16.46
N THR A 26 -4.96 0.07 -16.84
CA THR A 26 -4.57 -1.09 -16.04
C THR A 26 -3.36 -0.80 -15.17
N THR A 27 -2.74 0.36 -15.34
CA THR A 27 -1.51 0.75 -14.66
C THR A 27 -1.66 2.07 -13.93
N SER A 28 -0.92 2.21 -12.84
CA SER A 28 -0.69 3.46 -12.11
C SER A 28 0.79 3.79 -12.13
N THR A 29 1.13 5.07 -12.08
CA THR A 29 2.52 5.54 -12.09
C THR A 29 2.96 5.93 -10.68
N VAL A 30 4.08 5.39 -10.22
CA VAL A 30 4.76 5.81 -8.99
C VAL A 30 5.97 6.66 -9.37
N GLN A 31 6.02 7.87 -8.84
CA GLN A 31 7.09 8.84 -9.09
C GLN A 31 7.77 9.24 -7.79
N GLY A 32 9.06 9.54 -7.87
CA GLY A 32 9.81 10.02 -6.72
C GLY A 32 11.14 10.60 -7.14
N LYS A 33 11.85 11.17 -6.17
CA LYS A 33 13.17 11.76 -6.39
C LYS A 33 14.11 11.38 -5.27
N PHE A 34 15.22 10.73 -5.57
CA PHE A 34 16.26 10.46 -4.58
C PHE A 34 16.96 11.75 -4.18
N ALA A 35 17.11 11.96 -2.87
CA ALA A 35 18.02 12.96 -2.33
C ALA A 35 19.45 12.44 -2.49
N LEU A 36 20.06 12.63 -3.66
CA LEU A 36 21.35 12.02 -4.01
C LEU A 36 22.46 12.28 -2.98
N SER A 37 22.42 13.41 -2.27
CA SER A 37 23.36 13.74 -1.20
C SER A 37 23.25 12.90 0.07
N SER A 38 22.16 12.16 0.27
CA SER A 38 22.05 11.22 1.40
C SER A 38 22.70 9.86 1.13
N TYR A 39 23.05 9.57 -0.13
CA TYR A 39 23.62 8.29 -0.52
C TYR A 39 25.14 8.38 -0.67
N ALA A 40 25.87 7.35 -0.23
CA ALA A 40 27.31 7.24 -0.49
C ALA A 40 27.60 7.02 -2.00
N SER A 41 26.66 6.43 -2.73
CA SER A 41 26.72 6.24 -4.19
C SER A 41 25.34 6.51 -4.77
N ALA A 42 25.27 7.19 -5.92
CA ALA A 42 24.00 7.57 -6.50
C ALA A 42 23.19 6.32 -6.92
N PRO A 43 21.89 6.24 -6.57
CA PRO A 43 21.01 5.20 -7.09
C PRO A 43 20.94 5.25 -8.62
N THR A 44 20.98 4.09 -9.27
CA THR A 44 20.96 3.98 -10.74
C THR A 44 19.62 3.49 -11.28
N ALA A 45 18.85 2.78 -10.46
CA ALA A 45 17.53 2.27 -10.83
C ALA A 45 16.63 2.12 -9.59
N VAL A 46 15.33 2.02 -9.85
CA VAL A 46 14.32 1.54 -8.91
C VAL A 46 13.74 0.24 -9.44
N VAL A 47 13.69 -0.79 -8.61
CA VAL A 47 13.07 -2.07 -8.89
C VAL A 47 11.79 -2.20 -8.08
N ALA A 48 10.69 -2.57 -8.72
CA ALA A 48 9.51 -3.11 -8.04
C ALA A 48 9.49 -4.63 -8.14
N LEU A 49 9.19 -5.29 -7.03
CA LEU A 49 8.87 -6.71 -6.98
C LEU A 49 7.39 -6.85 -6.63
N ASP A 50 6.63 -7.55 -7.46
CA ASP A 50 5.25 -7.92 -7.13
C ASP A 50 5.20 -9.11 -6.14
N GLU A 51 4.01 -9.50 -5.72
CA GLU A 51 3.82 -10.62 -4.80
C GLU A 51 4.21 -11.99 -5.38
N LYS A 52 4.43 -12.09 -6.69
CA LYS A 52 4.90 -13.30 -7.40
C LYS A 52 6.41 -13.27 -7.65
N GLY A 53 7.09 -12.20 -7.25
CA GLY A 53 8.51 -11.97 -7.49
C GLY A 53 8.84 -11.44 -8.90
N ALA A 54 7.86 -11.05 -9.69
CA ALA A 54 8.10 -10.41 -10.99
C ALA A 54 8.77 -9.05 -10.79
N LYS A 55 9.85 -8.82 -11.53
CA LYS A 55 10.64 -7.59 -11.45
C LYS A 55 10.20 -6.58 -12.52
N LEU A 56 9.88 -5.37 -12.09
CA LEU A 56 9.79 -4.20 -12.97
C LEU A 56 10.89 -3.21 -12.59
N GLN A 57 11.51 -2.57 -13.58
CA GLN A 57 12.64 -1.66 -13.32
C GLN A 57 12.44 -0.32 -14.05
N ALA A 58 12.74 0.77 -13.35
CA ALA A 58 12.87 2.11 -13.92
C ALA A 58 14.26 2.66 -13.67
N MET A 59 14.85 3.32 -14.66
CA MET A 59 16.13 4.01 -14.50
C MET A 59 15.96 5.30 -13.69
N VAL A 60 16.97 5.62 -12.87
CA VAL A 60 17.03 6.88 -12.13
C VAL A 60 17.76 7.91 -13.00
N ALA A 61 17.14 9.08 -13.18
CA ALA A 61 17.74 10.19 -13.92
C ALA A 61 18.89 10.82 -13.13
N ALA A 62 19.73 11.63 -13.79
CA ALA A 62 20.89 12.28 -13.18
C ALA A 62 20.53 13.23 -12.02
N ASP A 63 19.30 13.75 -11.99
CA ASP A 63 18.80 14.57 -10.88
C ASP A 63 18.20 13.75 -9.73
N GLY A 64 18.17 12.43 -9.85
CA GLY A 64 17.60 11.50 -8.88
C GLY A 64 16.13 11.16 -9.12
N ALA A 65 15.47 11.74 -10.13
CA ALA A 65 14.06 11.47 -10.42
C ALA A 65 13.86 10.06 -11.04
N PHE A 66 12.73 9.43 -10.73
CA PHE A 66 12.30 8.18 -11.36
C PHE A 66 10.78 8.16 -11.56
N SER A 67 10.34 7.32 -12.50
CA SER A 67 8.92 7.09 -12.79
C SER A 67 8.73 5.61 -13.15
N LEU A 68 7.87 4.92 -12.41
CA LEU A 68 7.64 3.49 -12.55
C LEU A 68 6.15 3.23 -12.81
N SER A 69 5.83 2.48 -13.87
CA SER A 69 4.45 2.08 -14.18
C SER A 69 4.18 0.70 -13.57
N LEU A 70 3.14 0.61 -12.74
CA LEU A 70 2.78 -0.59 -11.98
C LEU A 70 1.37 -1.04 -12.34
N GLU A 71 1.15 -2.34 -12.49
CA GLU A 71 -0.16 -2.89 -12.79
C GLU A 71 -1.07 -2.86 -11.56
N LYS A 72 -2.36 -2.62 -11.76
CA LYS A 72 -3.36 -2.69 -10.69
C LYS A 72 -3.57 -4.14 -10.24
N GLY A 73 -4.04 -4.30 -9.00
CA GLY A 73 -4.35 -5.60 -8.40
C GLY A 73 -3.19 -6.28 -7.66
N HIS A 74 -1.99 -5.69 -7.72
CA HIS A 74 -0.77 -6.27 -7.18
C HIS A 74 -0.29 -5.57 -5.90
N LYS A 75 0.47 -6.31 -5.10
CA LYS A 75 1.21 -5.82 -3.94
C LYS A 75 2.68 -5.73 -4.32
N TYR A 76 3.24 -4.54 -4.21
CA TYR A 76 4.62 -4.27 -4.60
C TYR A 76 5.51 -3.96 -3.40
N SER A 77 6.79 -4.32 -3.50
CA SER A 77 7.90 -3.74 -2.72
C SER A 77 8.82 -2.97 -3.67
N LEU A 78 9.32 -1.81 -3.25
CA LEU A 78 10.30 -1.03 -4.03
C LEU A 78 11.70 -1.20 -3.47
N ARG A 79 12.69 -1.20 -4.35
CA ARG A 79 14.11 -1.29 -4.03
C ARG A 79 14.90 -0.28 -4.85
N ALA A 80 15.84 0.42 -4.24
CA ALA A 80 16.81 1.25 -4.93
C ALA A 80 18.01 0.37 -5.31
N VAL A 81 18.52 0.53 -6.53
CA VAL A 81 19.78 -0.11 -6.94
C VAL A 81 20.91 0.88 -6.69
N VAL A 82 21.76 0.58 -5.71
CA VAL A 82 22.90 1.40 -5.30
C VAL A 82 24.16 0.54 -5.43
N SER A 83 25.10 0.91 -6.28
CA SER A 83 26.35 0.15 -6.48
C SER A 83 26.11 -1.35 -6.77
N ALA A 84 25.09 -1.67 -7.56
CA ALA A 84 24.62 -3.03 -7.89
C ALA A 84 23.99 -3.82 -6.73
N VAL A 85 23.77 -3.21 -5.56
CA VAL A 85 23.02 -3.78 -4.43
C VAL A 85 21.59 -3.24 -4.45
N GLU A 86 20.60 -4.11 -4.19
CA GLU A 86 19.19 -3.72 -4.07
C GLU A 86 18.85 -3.41 -2.60
N GLU A 87 18.64 -2.14 -2.27
CA GLU A 87 18.26 -1.66 -0.95
C GLU A 87 16.74 -1.45 -0.87
N PRO A 88 16.02 -1.98 0.15
CA PRO A 88 14.58 -1.81 0.27
C PRO A 88 14.19 -0.36 0.57
N LEU A 89 13.14 0.12 -0.09
CA LEU A 89 12.46 1.35 0.29
C LEU A 89 11.45 1.05 1.41
N VAL A 90 11.39 1.95 2.39
CA VAL A 90 10.44 1.90 3.50
C VAL A 90 9.50 3.10 3.43
N PHE A 91 8.25 2.87 3.78
CA PHE A 91 7.17 3.86 3.82
C PHE A 91 6.79 4.05 5.29
N PRO A 92 7.19 5.17 5.91
CA PRO A 92 6.79 5.46 7.27
C PRO A 92 5.29 5.77 7.32
N ARG A 93 4.62 5.28 8.37
CA ARG A 93 3.18 5.48 8.64
C ARG A 93 2.97 6.45 9.80
N THR A 94 1.80 7.09 9.84
CA THR A 94 1.36 7.94 10.96
C THR A 94 1.33 7.18 12.29
N SER A 95 1.08 5.86 12.26
CA SER A 95 1.17 4.96 13.40
C SER A 95 2.59 4.72 13.93
N GLY A 96 3.62 5.22 13.25
CA GLY A 96 5.04 4.98 13.57
C GLY A 96 5.59 3.66 13.03
N LYS A 97 4.75 2.83 12.40
CA LYS A 97 5.19 1.60 11.71
C LYS A 97 5.90 1.94 10.40
N LEU A 98 6.76 1.02 9.96
CA LEU A 98 7.41 1.04 8.65
C LEU A 98 6.84 -0.08 7.79
N ASP A 99 6.26 0.29 6.66
CA ASP A 99 5.88 -0.67 5.64
C ASP A 99 6.96 -0.76 4.56
N THR A 100 7.18 -1.96 4.04
CA THR A 100 8.05 -2.19 2.86
C THR A 100 7.25 -2.46 1.60
N THR A 101 5.92 -2.49 1.72
CA THR A 101 5.01 -2.90 0.65
C THR A 101 3.78 -2.03 0.59
N PHE A 102 3.23 -1.86 -0.61
CA PHE A 102 1.93 -1.22 -0.83
C PHE A 102 1.14 -1.98 -1.90
N ARG A 103 -0.18 -1.77 -1.97
CA ARG A 103 -1.06 -2.38 -2.97
C ARG A 103 -1.54 -1.30 -3.95
N VAL A 104 -1.47 -1.59 -5.24
CA VAL A 104 -2.04 -0.73 -6.28
C VAL A 104 -3.46 -1.23 -6.57
N VAL A 105 -4.48 -0.49 -6.12
CA VAL A 105 -5.89 -0.91 -6.28
C VAL A 105 -6.53 -0.41 -7.57
N GLY A 106 -6.15 0.79 -8.02
CA GLY A 106 -6.68 1.44 -9.22
C GLY A 106 -5.65 1.60 -10.35
N GLY A 107 -6.13 2.02 -11.53
CA GLY A 107 -5.30 2.47 -12.65
C GLY A 107 -5.39 3.98 -12.87
N ALA A 108 -4.56 4.51 -13.77
CA ALA A 108 -4.43 5.93 -14.12
C ALA A 108 -3.94 6.86 -13.00
N ALA A 109 -3.68 6.36 -11.78
CA ALA A 109 -3.23 7.19 -10.69
C ALA A 109 -1.75 7.56 -10.85
N VAL A 110 -1.38 8.76 -10.40
CA VAL A 110 0.01 9.17 -10.24
C VAL A 110 0.28 9.35 -8.75
N VAL A 111 1.09 8.48 -8.18
CA VAL A 111 1.52 8.55 -6.78
C VAL A 111 2.87 9.25 -6.72
N GLN A 112 2.94 10.35 -5.98
CA GLN A 112 4.18 11.10 -5.74
C GLN A 112 4.76 10.73 -4.38
N LEU A 113 5.88 10.00 -4.36
CA LEU A 113 6.60 9.64 -3.13
C LEU A 113 7.41 10.80 -2.55
N GLY A 114 7.59 11.89 -3.29
CA GLY A 114 8.41 13.02 -2.88
C GLY A 114 9.90 12.69 -2.88
N ASN A 115 10.60 13.09 -1.82
CA ASN A 115 12.05 12.89 -1.70
C ASN A 115 12.37 11.59 -0.94
N VAL A 116 13.10 10.68 -1.58
CA VAL A 116 13.57 9.42 -0.99
C VAL A 116 14.98 9.64 -0.44
N ARG A 117 15.19 9.30 0.84
CA ARG A 117 16.47 9.48 1.54
C ARG A 117 17.02 8.15 2.01
N HIS A 118 18.34 8.04 2.00
CA HIS A 118 19.06 6.91 2.61
C HIS A 118 19.31 7.18 4.08
N PHE A 119 19.25 6.12 4.87
CA PHE A 119 19.62 6.12 6.29
C PHE A 119 20.49 4.89 6.54
N ASP A 120 21.73 5.09 6.97
CA ASP A 120 22.64 3.99 7.32
C ASP A 120 22.11 3.16 8.49
N SER A 121 21.32 3.80 9.37
CA SER A 121 20.59 3.16 10.46
C SER A 121 19.26 3.85 10.68
N ALA A 122 18.23 3.08 11.02
CA ALA A 122 16.94 3.64 11.42
C ALA A 122 17.13 4.51 12.68
N PRO A 123 16.57 5.73 12.74
CA PRO A 123 16.65 6.55 13.95
C PRO A 123 16.06 5.79 15.14
N ALA A 124 16.72 5.86 16.31
CA ALA A 124 16.24 5.21 17.52
C ALA A 124 14.84 5.70 17.96
N THR A 125 14.49 6.93 17.58
CA THR A 125 13.18 7.55 17.83
C THR A 125 12.13 7.19 16.79
N GLY A 126 12.46 6.34 15.81
CA GLY A 126 11.62 6.05 14.66
C GLY A 126 11.55 7.20 13.66
N PHE A 127 10.62 7.06 12.71
CA PHE A 127 10.37 8.05 11.67
C PHE A 127 9.07 8.80 12.00
N VAL A 128 9.15 10.14 12.04
CA VAL A 128 7.96 10.98 12.14
C VAL A 128 7.47 11.29 10.73
N VAL A 129 6.29 10.78 10.38
CA VAL A 129 5.60 11.19 9.16
C VAL A 129 5.06 12.60 9.37
N MET A 130 5.73 13.58 8.80
CA MET A 130 5.14 14.89 8.62
C MET A 130 4.33 14.82 7.33
N SER A 131 3.00 14.80 7.44
CA SER A 131 2.14 15.05 6.29
C SER A 131 2.51 16.43 5.77
N GLY A 132 3.34 16.44 4.72
CA GLY A 132 3.71 17.68 4.06
C GLY A 132 2.42 18.39 3.68
N GLN A 133 2.26 19.64 4.09
CA GLN A 133 1.21 20.49 3.55
C GLN A 133 1.35 20.40 2.04
N VAL A 134 0.43 19.69 1.37
CA VAL A 134 0.31 19.73 -0.08
C VAL A 134 0.26 21.20 -0.40
N ALA A 135 1.21 21.69 -1.20
CA ALA A 135 1.32 23.10 -1.50
C ALA A 135 -0.08 23.62 -1.85
N PRO A 136 -0.59 24.66 -1.18
CA PRO A 136 -1.97 25.13 -1.35
C PRO A 136 -2.12 25.67 -2.77
N GLY A 137 -2.45 24.78 -3.70
CA GLY A 137 -2.55 25.04 -5.13
C GLY A 137 -3.90 24.64 -5.72
N THR A 138 -4.71 23.87 -5.01
CA THR A 138 -6.11 23.61 -5.36
C THR A 138 -6.93 23.61 -4.08
N THR A 139 -7.46 24.78 -3.74
CA THR A 139 -8.46 24.99 -2.70
C THR A 139 -9.73 24.22 -3.03
N ALA A 140 -9.86 22.99 -2.55
CA ALA A 140 -11.16 22.46 -2.21
C ALA A 140 -11.41 22.83 -0.74
N ASN A 141 -12.12 23.94 -0.52
CA ASN A 141 -12.80 24.16 0.75
C ASN A 141 -13.84 23.05 0.89
N GLY A 142 -13.47 21.96 1.53
CA GLY A 142 -14.33 20.83 1.76
C GLY A 142 -13.72 20.00 2.87
N GLU A 143 -14.55 19.62 3.82
CA GLU A 143 -14.25 18.70 4.91
C GLU A 143 -13.36 17.56 4.40
N VAL A 144 -12.41 17.09 5.23
CA VAL A 144 -11.57 15.93 4.91
C VAL A 144 -12.50 14.72 4.71
N GLY A 145 -12.95 14.53 3.47
CA GLY A 145 -13.92 13.52 3.12
C GLY A 145 -13.33 12.14 3.34
N GLU A 146 -14.16 11.20 3.77
CA GLU A 146 -13.79 9.79 3.85
C GLU A 146 -13.22 9.31 2.51
N CYS A 147 -12.20 8.45 2.60
CA CYS A 147 -11.64 7.77 1.44
C CYS A 147 -12.62 6.67 1.01
N VAL A 148 -13.29 6.85 -0.13
CA VAL A 148 -14.25 5.88 -0.69
C VAL A 148 -13.72 5.42 -2.04
N ASP A 149 -13.52 4.12 -2.21
CA ASP A 149 -12.98 3.49 -3.43
C ASP A 149 -11.63 4.06 -3.90
N GLY A 150 -10.78 4.47 -2.95
CA GLY A 150 -9.49 5.07 -3.25
C GLY A 150 -9.56 6.52 -3.71
N PHE A 151 -10.73 7.17 -3.59
CA PHE A 151 -10.90 8.61 -3.82
C PHE A 151 -11.50 9.33 -2.61
N VAL A 152 -11.04 10.54 -2.32
CA VAL A 152 -11.64 11.40 -1.28
C VAL A 152 -13.04 11.80 -1.75
N LYS A 153 -14.06 11.39 -0.98
CA LYS A 153 -15.48 11.62 -1.27
C LYS A 153 -15.75 13.09 -1.59
N GLY A 154 -16.38 13.34 -2.74
CA GLY A 154 -16.73 14.69 -3.20
C GLY A 154 -15.62 15.46 -3.93
N SER A 155 -14.37 15.02 -3.86
CA SER A 155 -13.26 15.68 -4.59
C SER A 155 -12.81 14.93 -5.84
N GLY A 156 -13.00 13.60 -5.89
CA GLY A 156 -12.44 12.75 -6.95
C GLY A 156 -10.91 12.68 -6.95
N ALA A 157 -10.23 13.25 -5.95
CA ALA A 157 -8.80 13.12 -5.75
C ALA A 157 -8.49 11.74 -5.16
N PRO A 158 -7.41 11.07 -5.56
CA PRO A 158 -7.01 9.80 -4.94
C PRO A 158 -6.65 10.03 -3.47
N CYS A 159 -7.07 9.10 -2.59
CA CYS A 159 -6.69 9.09 -1.17
C CYS A 159 -5.70 7.97 -0.85
N ALA A 160 -4.88 8.20 0.16
CA ALA A 160 -4.09 7.17 0.82
C ALA A 160 -4.79 6.81 2.13
N ASP A 161 -5.18 5.54 2.28
CA ASP A 161 -5.69 5.01 3.55
C ASP A 161 -4.53 4.43 4.35
N ASP A 162 -4.19 5.12 5.44
CA ASP A 162 -3.02 4.85 6.24
C ASP A 162 -3.27 3.82 7.36
N ASP A 163 -4.50 3.38 7.60
CA ASP A 163 -4.81 2.63 8.83
C ASP A 163 -5.21 1.17 8.65
N GLY A 164 -5.29 0.66 7.42
CA GLY A 164 -5.44 -0.79 7.17
C GLY A 164 -6.66 -1.42 7.85
N LYS A 165 -7.59 -0.60 8.36
CA LYS A 165 -8.97 -1.00 8.50
C LYS A 165 -9.39 -1.22 7.06
N GLU A 166 -9.49 -2.48 6.64
CA GLU A 166 -10.09 -2.79 5.36
C GLU A 166 -11.37 -1.95 5.30
N VAL A 167 -11.37 -0.93 4.45
CA VAL A 167 -12.62 -0.38 3.97
C VAL A 167 -13.18 -1.53 3.17
N THR A 168 -13.90 -2.41 3.85
CA THR A 168 -14.86 -3.28 3.22
C THR A 168 -15.78 -2.32 2.52
N CYS A 169 -15.58 -2.16 1.21
CA CYS A 169 -16.61 -1.64 0.35
C CYS A 169 -17.76 -2.62 0.56
N GLU A 170 -18.64 -2.34 1.51
CA GLU A 170 -19.99 -2.89 1.54
C GLU A 170 -20.61 -2.39 0.26
N GLY A 171 -20.30 -3.08 -0.84
CA GLY A 171 -20.97 -2.90 -2.10
C GLY A 171 -22.43 -3.07 -1.78
N GLY A 172 -23.19 -1.99 -1.97
CA GLY A 172 -24.64 -2.01 -1.90
C GLY A 172 -25.16 -3.03 -2.87
N GLY A 173 -25.20 -4.29 -2.44
CA GLY A 173 -25.90 -5.38 -3.07
C GLY A 173 -27.36 -5.16 -2.78
N GLU A 174 -27.97 -4.26 -3.55
CA GLU A 174 -29.41 -4.21 -3.74
C GLU A 174 -29.84 -5.47 -4.52
N GLU A 175 -29.83 -6.64 -3.86
CA GLU A 175 -30.55 -7.81 -4.37
C GLU A 175 -31.21 -8.54 -3.20
N GLY A 176 -32.54 -8.47 -3.15
CA GLY A 176 -33.31 -9.21 -2.16
C GLY A 176 -34.81 -8.91 -2.14
N ASP A 177 -35.49 -8.97 -3.28
CA ASP A 177 -36.94 -9.26 -3.31
C ASP A 177 -37.16 -10.64 -2.65
N ASN A 178 -37.36 -10.66 -1.34
CA ASN A 178 -37.76 -11.84 -0.58
C ASN A 178 -39.22 -11.68 -0.16
N GLU A 179 -40.13 -11.93 -1.11
CA GLU A 179 -41.50 -12.31 -0.80
C GLU A 179 -41.49 -13.74 -0.24
N GLY A 180 -41.56 -13.91 1.08
CA GLY A 180 -41.62 -15.26 1.65
C GLY A 180 -41.64 -15.36 3.16
N GLU A 181 -42.85 -15.48 3.70
CA GLU A 181 -43.20 -16.06 5.01
C GLU A 181 -42.98 -15.19 6.26
N ALA A 182 -44.11 -14.62 6.71
CA ALA A 182 -44.31 -14.04 8.03
C ALA A 182 -43.90 -15.03 9.14
N LYS A 183 -42.71 -14.80 9.74
CA LYS A 183 -42.39 -15.29 11.07
C LYS A 183 -42.75 -14.23 12.09
N ALA A 184 -43.52 -14.66 13.08
CA ALA A 184 -44.10 -13.84 14.13
C ALA A 184 -43.06 -12.91 14.77
N GLU A 185 -43.42 -11.63 14.81
CA GLU A 185 -42.71 -10.58 15.52
C GLU A 185 -42.49 -11.00 16.97
N THR A 186 -41.23 -11.26 17.31
CA THR A 186 -40.80 -11.14 18.70
C THR A 186 -40.36 -9.70 18.82
N ASP A 187 -41.28 -8.89 19.37
CA ASP A 187 -41.07 -7.51 19.81
C ASP A 187 -39.67 -7.39 20.46
N PRO A 188 -38.67 -6.77 19.80
CA PRO A 188 -37.42 -6.49 20.45
C PRO A 188 -37.76 -5.47 21.53
N GLY A 189 -37.78 -5.95 22.78
CA GLY A 189 -38.00 -5.09 23.94
C GLY A 189 -37.07 -3.87 23.87
N PRO A 190 -37.47 -2.76 24.53
CA PRO A 190 -36.81 -1.47 24.36
C PRO A 190 -35.29 -1.61 24.49
N ASP A 191 -34.55 -1.11 23.49
CA ASP A 191 -33.09 -1.07 23.50
C ASP A 191 -32.61 -0.42 24.79
N ILE A 192 -32.21 -1.25 25.77
CA ILE A 192 -31.64 -0.77 27.02
C ILE A 192 -30.22 -0.35 26.68
N GLN A 193 -30.03 0.94 26.42
CA GLN A 193 -28.71 1.54 26.26
C GLN A 193 -27.96 1.43 27.60
N CYS A 194 -27.07 0.45 27.70
CA CYS A 194 -26.22 0.26 28.86
C CYS A 194 -25.09 1.30 28.83
N ASN A 195 -24.94 2.04 29.92
CA ASN A 195 -23.82 2.97 30.10
C ASN A 195 -22.92 2.39 31.20
N ASN A 196 -21.69 2.02 30.85
CA ASN A 196 -20.77 1.29 31.73
C ASN A 196 -21.34 -0.02 32.32
N GLY A 197 -22.12 -0.78 31.53
CA GLY A 197 -22.62 -2.10 31.91
C GLY A 197 -23.78 -2.11 32.90
N LEU A 198 -24.36 -0.95 33.24
CA LEU A 198 -25.54 -0.83 34.09
C LEU A 198 -26.73 -0.24 33.30
N ASP A 199 -27.94 -0.68 33.64
CA ASP A 199 -29.19 -0.13 33.15
C ASP A 199 -29.58 1.16 33.91
N PRO A 200 -30.63 1.90 33.47
CA PRO A 200 -31.09 3.12 34.16
C PRO A 200 -31.54 2.92 35.61
N ASN A 201 -31.78 1.69 36.05
CA ASN A 201 -32.16 1.33 37.41
C ASN A 201 -30.95 0.84 38.25
N GLY A 202 -29.73 0.88 37.69
CA GLY A 202 -28.50 0.45 38.35
C GLY A 202 -28.33 -1.07 38.41
N GLN A 203 -29.09 -1.84 37.63
CA GLN A 203 -28.89 -3.28 37.51
C GLN A 203 -27.88 -3.61 36.41
N PRO A 204 -27.04 -4.64 36.59
CA PRO A 204 -26.10 -5.07 35.55
C PRO A 204 -26.85 -5.57 34.32
N CYS A 205 -26.43 -5.10 33.15
CA CYS A 205 -26.97 -5.56 31.88
C CYS A 205 -26.56 -7.01 31.64
N VAL A 206 -27.53 -7.91 31.55
CA VAL A 206 -27.33 -9.36 31.35
C VAL A 206 -27.40 -9.67 29.86
N GLY A 207 -26.43 -9.20 29.08
CA GLY A 207 -26.42 -9.42 27.64
C GLY A 207 -25.31 -8.67 26.93
N GLY A 208 -24.18 -9.36 26.72
CA GLY A 208 -23.04 -8.86 25.96
C GLY A 208 -21.74 -9.40 26.55
N ASP A 209 -20.98 -10.09 25.73
CA ASP A 209 -19.76 -10.80 26.08
C ASP A 209 -18.82 -9.93 26.94
N GLN A 210 -18.54 -10.41 28.16
CA GLN A 210 -17.70 -9.71 29.13
C GLN A 210 -16.21 -9.88 28.78
N ASP A 211 -15.77 -9.28 27.67
CA ASP A 211 -14.35 -9.02 27.40
C ASP A 211 -14.00 -7.58 27.80
N THR A 212 -14.32 -7.20 29.04
CA THR A 212 -13.77 -5.99 29.64
C THR A 212 -12.46 -6.35 30.34
N ALA A 213 -11.36 -6.25 29.58
CA ALA A 213 -10.01 -6.37 30.12
C ALA A 213 -9.79 -5.31 31.21
N ASP A 214 -9.58 -5.74 32.45
CA ASP A 214 -9.22 -4.88 33.58
C ASP A 214 -7.79 -4.36 33.38
N PRO A 215 -7.58 -3.04 33.18
CA PRO A 215 -6.26 -2.47 32.96
C PRO A 215 -5.37 -2.48 34.21
N GLN A 216 -5.88 -2.91 35.37
CA GLN A 216 -5.11 -3.10 36.60
C GLN A 216 -4.79 -4.56 36.92
N ALA A 217 -5.27 -5.51 36.10
CA ALA A 217 -4.90 -6.91 36.26
C ALA A 217 -3.44 -7.11 35.84
N ASP A 218 -2.60 -7.53 36.79
CA ASP A 218 -1.18 -7.82 36.59
C ASP A 218 -1.03 -8.99 35.60
N MET A 219 -0.66 -8.67 34.36
CA MET A 219 -0.49 -9.65 33.29
C MET A 219 0.73 -10.50 33.58
N SER A 220 0.51 -11.60 34.31
CA SER A 220 1.50 -12.63 34.53
C SER A 220 1.78 -13.34 33.20
N VAL A 221 2.73 -12.82 32.42
CA VAL A 221 3.22 -13.49 31.21
C VAL A 221 3.84 -14.82 31.67
N PRO A 222 3.32 -15.99 31.26
CA PRO A 222 3.94 -17.25 31.60
C PRO A 222 5.39 -17.24 31.07
N GLU A 223 6.35 -17.52 31.95
CA GLU A 223 7.75 -17.71 31.55
C GLU A 223 7.82 -18.89 30.58
N HIS A 224 7.77 -18.60 29.27
CA HIS A 224 8.13 -19.56 28.26
C HIS A 224 9.64 -19.67 28.24
N ASN A 225 10.15 -20.72 28.90
CA ASN A 225 11.50 -21.21 28.66
C ASN A 225 11.63 -21.53 27.17
N PRO A 226 12.48 -20.82 26.41
CA PRO A 226 12.79 -21.23 25.05
C PRO A 226 13.41 -22.64 25.11
N PRO A 227 13.10 -23.54 24.16
CA PRO A 227 13.70 -24.86 24.16
C PRO A 227 15.23 -24.74 24.01
N ASP A 228 15.96 -25.31 24.98
CA ASP A 228 17.41 -25.51 24.94
C ASP A 228 17.76 -26.54 23.86
N ALA A 229 17.67 -26.16 22.58
CA ALA A 229 18.39 -26.78 21.45
C ALA A 229 17.87 -26.22 20.13
N VAL A 230 18.37 -25.05 19.73
CA VAL A 230 18.50 -24.77 18.29
C VAL A 230 19.88 -25.29 17.93
N GLY A 231 19.93 -26.53 17.43
CA GLY A 231 21.16 -27.15 16.94
C GLY A 231 21.76 -26.28 15.86
N GLY A 232 23.05 -25.95 16.01
CA GLY A 232 23.80 -25.18 15.04
C GLY A 232 23.73 -25.83 13.65
N CYS A 233 23.56 -24.99 12.63
CA CYS A 233 23.92 -25.37 11.27
C CYS A 233 25.44 -25.53 11.27
N ASP A 234 25.87 -26.78 11.40
CA ASP A 234 27.23 -27.22 11.13
C ASP A 234 27.44 -27.01 9.63
N ASP A 235 28.07 -25.88 9.28
CA ASP A 235 28.60 -25.63 7.94
C ASP A 235 29.80 -26.57 7.77
N GLY A 236 29.49 -27.82 7.40
CA GLY A 236 30.46 -28.83 7.07
C GLY A 236 31.28 -28.40 5.85
N ASP A 237 32.47 -27.91 6.13
CA ASP A 237 33.57 -27.70 5.20
C ASP A 237 33.88 -28.94 4.35
N ASN A 238 34.48 -28.68 3.17
CA ASN A 238 35.25 -29.56 2.28
C ASN A 238 34.51 -30.20 1.10
N VAL A 239 34.83 -29.75 -0.11
CA VAL A 239 35.90 -30.37 -0.93
C VAL A 239 36.52 -29.31 -1.87
N GLU A 240 37.79 -28.95 -1.63
CA GLU A 240 38.67 -28.43 -2.69
C GLU A 240 39.08 -29.62 -3.58
N GLU A 241 38.65 -29.66 -4.84
CA GLU A 241 39.20 -30.59 -5.82
C GLU A 241 40.05 -29.81 -6.83
N ASN A 242 41.38 -29.94 -6.65
CA ASN A 242 42.39 -29.61 -7.64
C ASN A 242 42.14 -30.39 -8.94
N VAL A 243 42.05 -29.69 -10.07
CA VAL A 243 42.28 -30.31 -11.39
C VAL A 243 43.37 -29.51 -12.08
N GLU A 244 44.60 -30.01 -11.98
CA GLU A 244 45.67 -29.75 -12.94
C GLU A 244 45.53 -30.73 -14.11
N GLU A 245 45.41 -30.23 -15.33
CA GLU A 245 46.22 -30.60 -16.52
C GLU A 245 46.03 -29.58 -17.64
#